data_AF-A0A658NWY8-F1
#
_entry.id   AF-A0A658NWY8-F1
#
_cell.length_a   1.000
_cell.length_b   1.000
_cell.length_c   1.000
_cell.angle_alpha   90.00
_cell.angle_beta   90.00
_cell.angle_gamma   90.00
#
_symmetry.space_group_name_H-M   'P 1'
#
loop_
_entity.id
_entity.type
_entity.pdbx_description
1 polymer ?
#
loop_
_entity_poly.entity_id
_entity_poly.type
_entity_poly.pdbx_seq_one_letter_code
_entity_poly.pdbx_strand_id
1 'polypeptide(L)' 'MESVRLVAEAPAGRLDRFLALRLPHLSRGFLQKLIREGLVRVDGSPQAKPSRPLKAGTVVEVE' A
#
# COMPACT_ATOMS: atom_id res chain seq x y z
N MET A 1 9.98 -12.24 7.82
CA MET A 1 9.36 -11.01 7.31
C MET A 1 7.96 -10.97 7.87
N GLU A 2 7.61 -9.91 8.59
CA GLU A 2 6.27 -9.71 9.10
C GLU A 2 5.47 -9.01 8.00
N SER A 3 4.59 -9.76 7.33
CA SER A 3 3.74 -9.23 6.27
C SER A 3 2.58 -8.45 6.90
N VAL A 4 2.40 -7.19 6.52
CA VAL A 4 1.32 -6.35 7.06
C VAL A 4 0.16 -6.30 6.07
N ARG A 5 -1.02 -6.77 6.49
CA ARG A 5 -2.26 -6.73 5.71
C ARG A 5 -3.16 -5.60 6.19
N LEU A 6 -3.55 -4.73 5.27
CA LEU A 6 -4.37 -3.54 5.50
C LEU A 6 -5.57 -3.57 4.57
N VAL A 7 -6.73 -3.14 5.06
CA VAL A 7 -7.94 -3.00 4.25
C VAL A 7 -8.34 -1.53 4.19
N ALA A 8 -8.61 -1.05 2.98
CA ALA A 8 -9.15 0.28 2.75
C ALA A 8 -10.66 0.26 3.02
N GLU A 9 -11.10 0.66 4.21
CA GLU A 9 -12.53 0.67 4.59
C GLU A 9 -13.35 1.71 3.81
N ALA A 10 -12.69 2.77 3.32
CA ALA A 10 -13.27 3.84 2.52
C ALA A 10 -12.35 4.17 1.33
N PRO A 11 -12.81 4.95 0.33
CA PRO A 11 -11.96 5.41 -0.76
C PRO A 11 -10.76 6.20 -0.21
N ALA A 12 -9.58 5.58 -0.21
CA ALA A 12 -8.38 6.13 0.44
C ALA A 12 -7.52 7.01 -0.50
N GLY A 13 -7.92 7.15 -1.76
CA GLY A 13 -7.13 7.85 -2.76
C GLY A 13 -5.86 7.06 -3.09
N ARG A 14 -4.70 7.71 -3.11
CA ARG A 14 -3.43 7.09 -3.55
C ARG A 14 -2.94 6.01 -2.57
N LEU A 15 -2.45 4.89 -3.11
CA LEU A 15 -1.85 3.78 -2.37
C LEU A 15 -0.74 4.25 -1.42
N ASP A 16 0.19 5.07 -1.88
CA ASP A 16 1.29 5.56 -1.04
C ASP A 16 0.82 6.43 0.13
N ARG A 17 -0.24 7.21 -0.07
CA ARG A 17 -0.86 8.00 1.01
C ARG A 17 -1.57 7.10 2.02
N PHE A 18 -2.30 6.09 1.55
CA PHE A 18 -2.96 5.13 2.42
C PHE A 18 -1.95 4.39 3.30
N LEU A 19 -0.86 3.89 2.71
CA LEU A 19 0.21 3.22 3.45
C LEU A 19 0.89 4.16 4.44
N ALA A 20 1.18 5.41 4.06
CA ALA A 20 1.79 6.38 4.97
C ALA A 20 0.90 6.72 6.18
N LEU A 21 -0.42 6.64 6.03
CA LEU A 21 -1.37 6.84 7.13
C LEU A 21 -1.43 5.62 8.07
N ARG A 22 -1.34 4.41 7.52
CA ARG A 22 -1.45 3.16 8.30
C ARG A 22 -0.11 2.69 8.88
N LEU A 23 0.99 3.05 8.25
CA LEU A 23 2.36 2.69 8.62
C LEU A 23 3.18 3.97 8.85
N PRO A 24 2.85 4.77 9.89
CA PRO A 24 3.53 6.05 10.15
C PRO A 24 5.01 5.89 10.54
N HIS A 25 5.43 4.67 10.91
CA HIS A 25 6.82 4.32 11.20
C HIS A 25 7.67 4.16 9.93
N LEU A 26 7.05 4.02 8.74
CA LEU A 26 7.76 3.95 7.47
C LEU A 26 7.77 5.30 6.77
N SER A 27 8.93 5.68 6.23
CA SER A 27 9.03 6.90 5.43
C SER A 27 8.28 6.74 4.09
N ARG A 28 7.75 7.85 3.57
CA ARG A 28 7.09 7.85 2.25
C ARG A 28 7.99 7.34 1.13
N GLY A 29 9.29 7.65 1.18
CA GLY A 29 10.27 7.19 0.20
C GLY A 29 10.48 5.68 0.27
N PHE A 30 10.52 5.12 1.48
CA PHE A 30 10.64 3.67 1.68
C PHE A 30 9.38 2.94 1.17
N LEU A 31 8.18 3.44 1.49
CA LEU A 31 6.93 2.89 0.94
C LEU A 31 6.91 2.92 -0.59
N GLN A 32 7.32 4.03 -1.22
CA GLN A 32 7.40 4.11 -2.67
C GLN A 32 8.41 3.12 -3.26
N LYS A 33 9.52 2.87 -2.57
CA LYS A 33 10.51 1.85 -2.96
C LYS A 33 9.88 0.46 -2.93
N LEU A 34 9.25 0.06 -1.82
CA LEU A 34 8.58 -1.24 -1.69
C LEU A 34 7.54 -1.46 -2.79
N ILE A 35 6.72 -0.44 -3.05
CA ILE A 35 5.73 -0.47 -4.14
C ILE A 35 6.46 -0.72 -5.47
N ARG A 36 7.46 0.10 -5.83
CA ARG A 36 8.20 -0.05 -7.09
C ARG A 36 8.91 -1.40 -7.23
N GLU A 37 9.35 -1.99 -6.13
CA GLU A 37 9.97 -3.31 -6.07
C GLU A 37 8.95 -4.46 -6.16
N GLY A 38 7.64 -4.16 -6.18
CA GLY A 38 6.58 -5.16 -6.25
C GLY A 38 6.32 -5.88 -4.92
N LEU A 39 6.87 -5.36 -3.82
CA LEU A 39 6.69 -5.88 -2.45
C LEU A 39 5.37 -5.43 -1.81
N VAL A 40 4.57 -4.66 -2.55
CA VAL A 40 3.21 -4.28 -2.16
C VAL A 40 2.22 -4.93 -3.11
N ARG A 41 1.29 -5.72 -2.57
CA ARG A 41 0.19 -6.33 -3.31
C ARG A 41 -1.10 -5.58 -3.03
N VAL A 42 -1.91 -5.41 -4.05
CA VAL A 42 -3.24 -4.80 -3.99
C VAL A 42 -4.22 -5.79 -4.60
N ASP A 43 -5.18 -6.25 -3.81
CA ASP A 43 -6.13 -7.31 -4.17
C ASP A 43 -5.41 -8.56 -4.73
N GLY A 44 -4.34 -8.97 -4.05
CA GLY A 44 -3.50 -10.13 -4.43
C GLY A 44 -2.51 -9.89 -5.58
N SER A 45 -2.58 -8.74 -6.26
CA SER A 45 -1.70 -8.41 -7.39
C SER A 45 -0.56 -7.48 -6.99
N PRO A 46 0.71 -7.78 -7.30
CA PRO A 46 1.82 -6.88 -7.02
C PRO A 46 1.62 -5.54 -7.75
N GLN A 47 1.92 -4.44 -7.07
CA GLN A 47 1.67 -3.10 -7.57
C GLN A 47 2.92 -2.25 -7.57
N ALA A 48 3.33 -1.79 -8.75
CA ALA A 48 4.50 -0.93 -8.96
C ALA A 48 4.18 0.58 -8.99
N LYS A 49 2.90 0.98 -8.99
CA LYS A 49 2.45 2.37 -9.10
C LYS A 49 1.98 2.94 -7.75
N PRO A 50 2.77 3.83 -7.10
CA PRO A 50 2.41 4.40 -5.79
C PRO A 50 1.18 5.31 -5.84
N SER A 51 0.92 5.92 -6.99
CA SER A 51 -0.23 6.79 -7.21
C SER A 51 -1.52 6.05 -7.58
N ARG A 52 -1.53 4.71 -7.54
CA ARG A 52 -2.73 3.92 -7.82
C ARG A 52 -3.85 4.33 -6.84
N PRO A 53 -5.05 4.67 -7.32
CA PRO A 53 -6.19 4.92 -6.46
C PRO A 53 -6.70 3.60 -5.84
N LEU A 54 -6.96 3.61 -4.54
CA LEU A 54 -7.60 2.54 -3.77
C LEU A 54 -9.09 2.81 -3.63
N LYS A 55 -9.89 1.77 -3.86
CA LYS A 55 -11.33 1.78 -3.62
C LYS A 55 -11.61 1.27 -2.21
N ALA A 56 -12.81 1.54 -1.72
CA ALA A 56 -13.29 0.88 -0.51
C ALA A 56 -13.33 -0.65 -0.74
N GLY A 57 -12.96 -1.42 0.28
CA GLY A 57 -12.83 -2.87 0.24
C GLY A 57 -11.52 -3.39 -0.35
N THR A 58 -10.65 -2.52 -0.88
CA THR A 58 -9.35 -2.96 -1.42
C THR A 58 -8.43 -3.48 -0.31
N VAL A 59 -7.84 -4.65 -0.54
CA VAL A 59 -6.87 -5.27 0.35
C VAL A 59 -5.47 -4.91 -0.10
N VAL A 60 -4.63 -4.41 0.81
CA VAL A 60 -3.24 -4.07 0.57
C VAL A 60 -2.35 -4.90 1.48
N GLU A 61 -1.38 -5.58 0.92
CA GLU A 61 -0.41 -6.41 1.64
C GLU A 61 0.99 -5.86 1.38
N VAL A 62 1.77 -5.71 2.43
CA VAL A 62 3.15 -5.22 2.38
C VAL A 62 4.06 -6.30 2.96
N GLU A 63 5.07 -6.71 2.19
CA GLU A 63 6.09 -7.70 2.60
C GLU A 63 7.38 -7.05 3.13
#